data_AF-A0A351WDR2-F1
#
_entry.id   AF-A0A351WDR2-F1
#
_cell.length_a   1.000
_cell.length_b   1.000
_cell.length_c   1.000
_cell.angle_alpha   90.00
_cell.angle_beta   90.00
_cell.angle_gamma   90.00
#
_symmetry.space_group_name_H-M   'P 1'
#
loop_
_entity.id
_entity.type
_entity.pdbx_description
1 polymer ?
#
loop_
_entity_poly.entity_id
_entity_poly.type
_entity_poly.pdbx_seq_one_letter_code
_entity_poly.pdbx_strand_id
1 'polypeptide(L)'
;SGAMWPRLQPSLASLSPGTCFFAAVSRCTQSHPPLRRTAGLLCEAWLCGLCLPAVLRTALQAGVKTLCRFLGPRLFRSGFLFVCAGAASRCVPSACVAPEYALRWGMMSIVLSIIAVYGLLHAYVFFVVFRTFSLHPAALIPLAVLLATMAAAPFLVRALDRHGYELSAQLLAWPFYFWMALLLWFCTLMLLMDLWNLPVRAAGRWLPLFKGLVIPHRVSFFLAVGLSLTGLLAGTVEAMNIRVKTVHLPTSKIPAGSPPIKILYVSDVHLDIGRGRRTMKHILRIARDLKPDLFLSGGDVVDTAAAHLKPYAEALEQFRPPLGKYGVLGNHEYYARLTESLAFYRMAGIELLRESVALVHSNLLLMGVDDPAGSYTRQPYFSDESALSRHRNRSAFTILLKHQPRISDIASTLCDLQLSGHTHGGQIFPFHLVVRLLYPWEPGLNNTGSLLLYVSRGAGAWGPPLRLLAPPDVTLIVLEPHPAP
;
A
#
# COMPACT_ATOMS: atom_id res chain seq x y z
N SER A 1 31.85 -64.10 -16.66
CA SER A 1 32.34 -64.36 -15.30
C SER A 1 33.02 -63.09 -14.76
N GLY A 2 32.49 -62.54 -13.66
CA GLY A 2 33.23 -61.79 -12.63
C GLY A 2 33.94 -60.46 -12.96
N ALA A 3 33.24 -59.35 -12.70
CA ALA A 3 33.64 -58.09 -12.05
C ALA A 3 35.09 -57.52 -12.15
N MET A 4 35.20 -56.22 -12.51
CA MET A 4 35.68 -55.14 -11.62
C MET A 4 35.59 -53.75 -12.31
N TRP A 5 34.99 -52.77 -11.63
CA TRP A 5 34.92 -51.36 -12.02
C TRP A 5 36.12 -50.55 -11.48
N PRO A 6 36.56 -49.48 -12.15
CA PRO A 6 37.72 -48.69 -11.76
C PRO A 6 37.38 -47.48 -10.85
N ARG A 7 38.38 -47.07 -10.06
CA ARG A 7 38.40 -45.82 -9.27
C ARG A 7 38.65 -44.62 -10.17
N LEU A 8 37.91 -43.54 -9.95
CA LEU A 8 38.31 -42.16 -10.32
C LEU A 8 37.90 -41.19 -9.20
N GLN A 9 38.89 -40.47 -8.67
CA GLN A 9 38.75 -39.13 -8.07
C GLN A 9 39.14 -38.12 -9.16
N PRO A 10 38.62 -36.86 -9.19
CA PRO A 10 39.16 -35.80 -8.32
C PRO A 10 38.26 -34.59 -7.96
N SER A 11 38.80 -33.76 -7.06
CA SER A 11 38.64 -32.30 -6.89
C SER A 11 37.45 -31.73 -6.08
N LEU A 12 37.76 -31.27 -4.86
CA LEU A 12 36.98 -30.34 -4.04
C LEU A 12 37.57 -28.92 -4.18
N ALA A 13 37.15 -28.20 -5.21
CA ALA A 13 37.41 -26.76 -5.33
C ALA A 13 36.36 -26.13 -6.26
N SER A 14 35.13 -25.92 -5.76
CA SER A 14 34.10 -25.01 -6.28
C SER A 14 32.71 -25.38 -5.73
N LEU A 15 32.44 -25.12 -4.44
CA LEU A 15 31.07 -25.17 -3.94
C LEU A 15 30.78 -23.94 -3.07
N SER A 16 29.68 -23.26 -3.40
CA SER A 16 29.20 -22.05 -2.74
C SER A 16 28.74 -22.33 -1.29
N PRO A 17 28.70 -21.32 -0.40
CA PRO A 17 28.46 -21.54 1.03
C PRO A 17 27.11 -22.18 1.38
N GLY A 18 26.11 -22.10 0.48
CA GLY A 18 24.77 -22.66 0.69
C GLY A 18 24.68 -24.19 0.60
N THR A 19 25.58 -24.84 -0.14
CA THR A 19 25.53 -26.30 -0.36
C THR A 19 26.05 -27.10 0.82
N CYS A 20 26.90 -26.51 1.67
CA CYS A 20 27.42 -27.16 2.87
C CYS A 20 26.38 -27.31 3.99
N PHE A 21 25.41 -26.40 4.10
CA PHE A 21 24.40 -26.45 5.16
C PHE A 21 23.36 -27.57 4.94
N PHE A 22 22.95 -27.78 3.68
CA PHE A 22 22.02 -28.86 3.32
C PHE A 22 22.64 -30.26 3.48
N ALA A 23 23.94 -30.41 3.17
CA ALA A 23 24.64 -31.69 3.34
C ALA A 23 24.79 -32.10 4.82
N ALA A 24 24.94 -31.14 5.74
CA ALA A 24 25.05 -31.40 7.17
C ALA A 24 23.71 -31.78 7.81
N VAL A 25 22.61 -31.10 7.44
CA VAL A 25 21.26 -31.40 7.95
C VAL A 25 20.74 -32.73 7.40
N SER A 26 21.05 -33.06 6.15
CA SER A 26 20.67 -34.34 5.52
C SER A 26 21.39 -35.56 6.13
N ARG A 27 22.63 -35.41 6.63
CA ARG A 27 23.35 -36.52 7.30
C ARG A 27 22.92 -36.71 8.75
N CYS A 28 22.57 -35.63 9.45
CA CYS A 28 22.13 -35.71 10.86
C CYS A 28 20.70 -36.27 11.01
N THR A 29 19.85 -36.15 9.99
CA THR A 29 18.45 -36.61 10.00
C THR A 29 18.25 -38.05 9.49
N GLN A 30 19.32 -38.74 9.07
CA GLN A 30 19.28 -40.15 8.69
C GLN A 30 19.44 -41.10 9.88
N SER A 31 19.93 -40.65 11.04
CA SER A 31 20.25 -41.53 12.17
C SER A 31 19.22 -41.55 13.31
N HIS A 32 18.22 -40.66 13.37
CA HIS A 32 17.23 -40.65 14.46
C HIS A 32 15.80 -40.22 14.02
N PRO A 33 14.78 -41.10 14.08
CA PRO A 33 13.41 -40.81 13.63
C PRO A 33 12.65 -39.68 14.35
N PRO A 34 12.76 -39.47 15.68
CA PRO A 34 11.94 -38.46 16.37
C PRO A 34 12.42 -37.02 16.16
N LEU A 35 13.67 -36.80 15.72
CA LEU A 35 14.22 -35.46 15.45
C LEU A 35 13.78 -34.88 14.09
N ARG A 36 13.25 -35.70 13.18
CA ARG A 36 12.78 -35.24 11.85
C ARG A 36 11.61 -34.26 11.93
N ARG A 37 10.67 -34.47 12.86
CA ARG A 37 9.48 -33.61 12.98
C ARG A 37 9.82 -32.25 13.60
N THR A 38 10.62 -32.22 14.65
CA THR A 38 10.97 -30.97 15.36
C THR A 38 11.95 -30.12 14.57
N ALA A 39 12.96 -30.71 13.92
CA ALA A 39 13.88 -29.97 13.06
C ALA A 39 13.21 -29.50 11.76
N GLY A 40 12.32 -30.32 11.18
CA GLY A 40 11.50 -29.92 10.03
C GLY A 40 10.56 -28.75 10.36
N LEU A 41 9.85 -28.82 11.49
CA LEU A 41 8.96 -27.75 11.97
C LEU A 41 9.72 -26.46 12.32
N LEU A 42 10.92 -26.55 12.90
CA LEU A 42 11.74 -25.37 13.19
C LEU A 42 12.33 -24.74 11.92
N CYS A 43 12.71 -25.54 10.94
CA CYS A 43 13.20 -25.04 9.65
C CYS A 43 12.07 -24.40 8.84
N GLU A 44 10.88 -25.02 8.79
CA GLU A 44 9.68 -24.45 8.18
C GLU A 44 9.19 -23.19 8.91
N ALA A 45 9.21 -23.16 10.25
CA ALA A 45 8.83 -21.99 11.03
C ALA A 45 9.82 -20.82 10.85
N TRP A 46 11.10 -21.10 10.67
CA TRP A 46 12.12 -20.09 10.42
C TRP A 46 12.03 -19.53 8.99
N LEU A 47 11.79 -20.39 7.99
CA LEU A 47 11.52 -20.01 6.61
C LEU A 47 10.21 -19.21 6.46
N CYS A 48 9.13 -19.62 7.15
CA CYS A 48 7.88 -18.87 7.21
C CYS A 48 8.01 -17.54 7.99
N GLY A 49 8.85 -17.51 9.02
CA GLY A 49 9.15 -16.31 9.81
C GLY A 49 9.78 -15.17 8.99
N LEU A 50 10.57 -15.49 7.96
CA LEU A 50 11.21 -14.50 7.08
C LEU A 50 10.21 -13.74 6.20
N CYS A 51 8.97 -14.22 6.05
CA CYS A 51 7.91 -13.60 5.26
C CYS A 51 6.87 -12.82 6.08
N LEU A 52 6.98 -12.77 7.42
CA LEU A 52 6.04 -12.05 8.28
C LEU A 52 6.41 -10.56 8.42
N PRO A 53 5.42 -9.66 8.63
CA PRO A 53 5.66 -8.26 8.98
C PRO A 53 6.60 -8.13 10.19
N ALA A 54 7.42 -7.08 10.23
CA ALA A 54 8.52 -6.94 11.21
C ALA A 54 8.11 -7.19 12.67
N VAL A 55 6.90 -6.76 13.06
CA VAL A 55 6.35 -6.90 14.42
C VAL A 55 6.10 -8.37 14.82
N LEU A 56 5.60 -9.20 13.89
CA LEU A 56 5.41 -10.63 14.11
C LEU A 56 6.75 -11.38 14.13
N ARG A 57 7.75 -10.88 13.38
CA ARG A 57 9.10 -11.42 13.34
C ARG A 57 9.80 -11.29 14.70
N THR A 58 9.66 -10.15 15.38
CA THR A 58 10.22 -9.92 16.71
C THR A 58 9.55 -10.80 17.77
N ALA A 59 8.22 -10.97 17.68
CA ALA A 59 7.46 -11.82 18.60
C ALA A 59 7.82 -13.31 18.45
N LEU A 60 8.01 -13.80 17.22
CA LEU A 60 8.47 -15.17 16.96
C LEU A 60 9.92 -15.39 17.44
N GLN A 61 10.82 -14.44 17.18
CA GLN A 61 12.21 -14.52 17.65
C GLN A 61 12.31 -14.49 19.19
N ALA A 62 11.46 -13.69 19.86
CA ALA A 62 11.34 -13.68 21.30
C ALA A 62 10.74 -14.99 21.84
N GLY A 63 9.74 -15.55 21.15
CA GLY A 63 9.14 -16.86 21.47
C GLY A 63 10.15 -18.01 21.35
N VAL A 64 10.95 -18.05 20.28
CA VAL A 64 12.01 -19.05 20.07
C VAL A 64 13.13 -18.92 21.10
N LYS A 65 13.57 -17.69 21.43
CA LYS A 65 14.55 -17.47 22.51
C LYS A 65 14.04 -17.93 23.88
N THR A 66 12.76 -17.68 24.16
CA THR A 66 12.11 -18.13 25.39
C THR A 66 11.98 -19.65 25.44
N LEU A 67 11.62 -20.29 24.32
CA LEU A 67 11.54 -21.75 24.19
C LEU A 67 12.92 -22.42 24.37
N CYS A 68 13.98 -21.84 23.81
CA CYS A 68 15.35 -22.31 24.00
C CYS A 68 15.83 -22.17 25.46
N ARG A 69 15.44 -21.09 26.16
CA ARG A 69 15.72 -20.94 27.61
C ARG A 69 14.97 -21.95 28.47
N PHE A 70 13.74 -22.30 28.08
CA PHE A 70 12.90 -23.25 28.84
C PHE A 70 13.30 -24.72 28.60
N LEU A 71 13.75 -25.07 27.39
CA LEU A 71 14.16 -26.43 27.03
C LEU A 71 15.66 -26.70 27.25
N GLY A 72 16.49 -25.65 27.31
CA GLY A 72 17.94 -25.74 27.51
C GLY A 72 18.39 -26.60 28.71
N PRO A 73 17.78 -26.47 29.91
CA PRO A 73 18.19 -27.26 31.07
C PRO A 73 17.86 -28.76 30.99
N ARG A 74 16.94 -29.17 30.11
CA ARG A 74 16.54 -30.59 29.94
C ARG A 74 17.34 -31.33 28.87
N LEU A 75 18.01 -30.60 27.97
CA LEU A 75 18.90 -31.16 26.94
C LEU A 75 20.37 -31.24 27.38
N PHE A 76 20.72 -30.64 28.53
CA PHE A 76 22.09 -30.59 29.05
C PHE A 76 22.57 -31.88 29.77
N ARG A 77 21.72 -32.92 29.90
CA ARG A 77 22.11 -34.23 30.47
C ARG A 77 22.60 -35.26 29.45
N SER A 78 22.60 -34.92 28.16
CA SER A 78 23.14 -35.76 27.08
C SER A 78 24.22 -34.96 26.35
N GLY A 79 25.48 -35.17 26.73
CA GLY A 79 26.64 -34.34 26.37
C GLY A 79 26.78 -34.02 24.88
N PHE A 80 26.29 -32.84 24.47
CA PHE A 80 26.54 -32.24 23.17
C PHE A 80 27.17 -30.85 23.37
N LEU A 81 28.47 -30.75 23.12
CA LEU A 81 29.18 -29.48 22.95
C LEU A 81 28.83 -28.88 21.58
N PHE A 82 28.20 -27.71 21.55
CA PHE A 82 28.19 -26.86 20.35
C PHE A 82 29.35 -25.86 20.45
N VAL A 83 30.39 -26.08 19.66
CA VAL A 83 31.45 -25.09 19.41
C VAL A 83 30.88 -24.02 18.47
N CYS A 84 30.65 -22.81 18.98
CA CYS A 84 30.43 -21.63 18.14
C CYS A 84 31.78 -21.11 17.65
N ALA A 85 32.24 -21.58 16.50
CA ALA A 85 33.36 -20.97 15.79
C ALA A 85 32.84 -19.79 14.95
N GLY A 86 33.37 -18.61 15.23
CA GLY A 86 33.03 -17.37 14.53
C GLY A 86 33.47 -17.39 13.08
N ALA A 87 32.53 -17.12 12.19
CA ALA A 87 32.80 -16.59 10.85
C ALA A 87 31.69 -15.57 10.55
N ALA A 88 32.02 -14.30 10.71
CA ALA A 88 31.21 -13.18 10.28
C ALA A 88 31.30 -13.06 8.75
N SER A 89 30.63 -13.96 8.02
CA SER A 89 30.32 -13.77 6.61
C SER A 89 28.93 -13.12 6.51
N ARG A 90 28.90 -11.87 6.03
CA ARG A 90 27.67 -11.16 5.70
C ARG A 90 26.92 -11.98 4.65
N CYS A 91 25.87 -12.70 5.05
CA CYS A 91 24.86 -13.18 4.13
C CYS A 91 24.16 -11.95 3.54
N VAL A 92 24.57 -11.54 2.35
CA VAL A 92 23.78 -10.65 1.50
C VAL A 92 22.51 -11.44 1.14
N PRO A 93 21.30 -10.95 1.46
CA PRO A 93 20.10 -11.58 0.95
C PRO A 93 20.05 -11.29 -0.55
N SER A 94 20.49 -12.25 -1.36
CA SER A 94 20.04 -12.33 -2.75
C SER A 94 18.52 -12.40 -2.71
N ALA A 95 17.85 -11.45 -3.38
CA ALA A 95 16.41 -11.26 -3.41
C ALA A 95 15.63 -12.59 -3.29
N CYS A 96 15.09 -12.86 -2.10
CA CYS A 96 14.00 -13.82 -1.98
C CYS A 96 12.78 -13.18 -2.65
N VAL A 97 12.69 -13.30 -3.97
CA VAL A 97 11.40 -13.21 -4.65
C VAL A 97 10.55 -14.29 -3.98
N ALA A 98 9.56 -13.86 -3.19
CA ALA A 98 8.65 -14.82 -2.58
C ALA A 98 8.10 -15.69 -3.71
N PRO A 99 8.13 -17.02 -3.57
CA PRO A 99 7.66 -17.89 -4.64
C PRO A 99 6.19 -17.58 -4.93
N GLU A 100 5.75 -17.65 -6.18
CA GLU A 100 4.41 -17.21 -6.62
C GLU A 100 3.27 -17.71 -5.71
N TYR A 101 3.41 -18.90 -5.12
CA TYR A 101 2.43 -19.44 -4.18
C TYR A 101 2.27 -18.56 -2.92
N ALA A 102 3.36 -18.04 -2.35
CA ALA A 102 3.34 -17.22 -1.14
C ALA A 102 2.66 -15.86 -1.40
N LEU A 103 2.87 -15.27 -2.58
CA LEU A 103 2.15 -14.05 -2.99
C LEU A 103 0.64 -14.32 -3.18
N ARG A 104 0.25 -15.47 -3.73
CA ARG A 104 -1.16 -15.84 -3.92
C ARG A 104 -1.91 -16.03 -2.60
N TRP A 105 -1.33 -16.74 -1.65
CA TRP A 105 -1.92 -16.90 -0.31
C TRP A 105 -2.00 -15.57 0.44
N GLY A 106 -0.99 -14.71 0.28
CA GLY A 106 -1.00 -13.35 0.81
C GLY A 106 -2.17 -12.51 0.25
N MET A 107 -2.36 -12.47 -1.07
CA MET A 107 -3.45 -11.70 -1.66
C MET A 107 -4.84 -12.29 -1.33
N MET A 108 -4.99 -13.63 -1.39
CA MET A 108 -6.26 -14.28 -1.04
C MET A 108 -6.65 -13.98 0.41
N SER A 109 -5.70 -14.06 1.34
CA SER A 109 -5.97 -13.75 2.76
C SER A 109 -6.36 -12.28 2.97
N ILE A 110 -5.74 -11.33 2.25
CA ILE A 110 -6.14 -9.91 2.30
C ILE A 110 -7.57 -9.73 1.79
N VAL A 111 -7.91 -10.29 0.63
CA VAL A 111 -9.26 -10.18 0.05
C VAL A 111 -10.31 -10.80 0.99
N LEU A 112 -10.06 -11.99 1.51
CA LEU A 112 -10.97 -12.65 2.46
C LEU A 112 -11.13 -11.84 3.75
N SER A 113 -10.05 -11.21 4.24
CA SER A 113 -10.11 -10.33 5.42
C SER A 113 -10.98 -9.10 5.17
N ILE A 114 -10.85 -8.46 4.00
CA ILE A 114 -11.68 -7.31 3.62
C ILE A 114 -13.16 -7.72 3.56
N ILE A 115 -13.47 -8.86 2.93
CA ILE A 115 -14.85 -9.38 2.85
C ILE A 115 -15.41 -9.67 4.23
N ALA A 116 -14.62 -10.33 5.09
CA ALA A 116 -15.03 -10.66 6.45
C ALA A 116 -15.31 -9.40 7.27
N VAL A 117 -14.40 -8.41 7.27
CA VAL A 117 -14.60 -7.14 7.99
C VAL A 117 -15.82 -6.40 7.45
N TYR A 118 -15.96 -6.29 6.12
CA TYR A 118 -17.10 -5.60 5.51
C TYR A 118 -18.44 -6.29 5.84
N GLY A 119 -18.47 -7.63 5.82
CA GLY A 119 -19.63 -8.42 6.25
C GLY A 119 -19.97 -8.23 7.73
N LEU A 120 -18.97 -8.20 8.61
CA LEU A 120 -19.15 -7.93 10.04
C LEU A 120 -19.74 -6.54 10.30
N LEU A 121 -19.34 -5.52 9.53
CA LEU A 121 -19.95 -4.19 9.64
C LEU A 121 -21.44 -4.22 9.28
N HIS A 122 -21.84 -4.95 8.23
CA HIS A 122 -23.27 -5.11 7.88
C HIS A 122 -24.04 -5.86 8.95
N ALA A 123 -23.48 -6.95 9.48
CA ALA A 123 -24.07 -7.70 10.58
C ALA A 123 -24.25 -6.80 11.81
N TYR A 124 -23.25 -5.98 12.13
CA TYR A 124 -23.34 -5.03 13.24
C TYR A 124 -24.47 -4.01 13.03
N VAL A 125 -24.60 -3.42 11.83
CA VAL A 125 -25.74 -2.53 11.51
C VAL A 125 -27.07 -3.24 11.68
N PHE A 126 -27.20 -4.48 11.19
CA PHE A 126 -28.42 -5.27 11.36
C PHE A 126 -28.82 -5.39 12.84
N PHE A 127 -27.87 -5.75 13.72
CA PHE A 127 -28.12 -5.86 15.15
C PHE A 127 -28.46 -4.53 15.81
N VAL A 128 -27.77 -3.45 15.44
CA VAL A 128 -28.04 -2.10 15.96
C VAL A 128 -29.46 -1.63 15.59
N VAL A 129 -29.85 -1.80 14.32
CA VAL A 129 -31.19 -1.42 13.85
C VAL A 129 -32.27 -2.27 14.52
N PHE A 130 -32.08 -3.59 14.59
CA PHE A 130 -33.00 -4.49 15.27
C PHE A 130 -33.22 -4.09 16.73
N ARG A 131 -32.15 -3.80 17.47
CA ARG A 131 -32.21 -3.39 18.88
C ARG A 131 -32.86 -2.02 19.08
N THR A 132 -32.64 -1.09 18.16
CA THR A 132 -33.16 0.28 18.25
C THR A 132 -34.68 0.32 18.10
N PHE A 133 -35.20 -0.39 17.10
CA PHE A 133 -36.60 -0.33 16.70
C PHE A 133 -37.45 -1.52 17.15
N SER A 134 -36.83 -2.56 17.71
CA SER A 134 -37.52 -3.80 18.10
C SER A 134 -38.36 -4.36 16.94
N LEU A 135 -37.74 -4.43 15.76
CA LEU A 135 -38.43 -4.73 14.50
C LEU A 135 -39.20 -6.07 14.56
N HIS A 136 -40.42 -6.06 14.03
CA HIS A 136 -41.20 -7.29 13.80
C HIS A 136 -40.46 -8.22 12.82
N PRO A 137 -40.54 -9.56 12.94
CA PRO A 137 -39.84 -10.50 12.05
C PRO A 137 -40.05 -10.23 10.55
N ALA A 138 -41.24 -9.79 10.16
CA ALA A 138 -41.55 -9.41 8.77
C ALA A 138 -40.70 -8.25 8.23
N ALA A 139 -40.25 -7.33 9.09
CA ALA A 139 -39.36 -6.22 8.72
C ALA A 139 -37.88 -6.61 8.68
N LEU A 140 -37.51 -7.76 9.25
CA LEU A 140 -36.12 -8.26 9.25
C LEU A 140 -35.70 -8.75 7.86
N ILE A 141 -36.63 -9.36 7.12
CA ILE A 141 -36.38 -9.88 5.76
C ILE A 141 -35.96 -8.75 4.80
N PRO A 142 -36.74 -7.67 4.61
CA PRO A 142 -36.34 -6.59 3.70
C PRO A 142 -35.05 -5.88 4.14
N LEU A 143 -34.82 -5.73 5.45
CA LEU A 143 -33.56 -5.18 5.97
C LEU A 143 -32.37 -6.08 5.63
N ALA A 144 -32.49 -7.40 5.85
CA ALA A 144 -31.44 -8.36 5.54
C ALA A 144 -31.14 -8.40 4.03
N VAL A 145 -32.18 -8.33 3.19
CA VAL A 145 -32.03 -8.24 1.73
C VAL A 145 -31.27 -6.97 1.34
N LEU A 146 -31.67 -5.80 1.86
CA LEU A 146 -30.97 -4.54 1.60
C LEU A 146 -29.48 -4.61 1.97
N LEU A 147 -29.17 -5.08 3.18
CA LEU A 147 -27.79 -5.18 3.65
C LEU A 147 -26.98 -6.20 2.85
N ALA A 148 -27.58 -7.34 2.48
CA ALA A 148 -26.93 -8.33 1.63
C ALA A 148 -26.66 -7.77 0.22
N THR A 149 -27.60 -7.02 -0.36
CA THR A 149 -27.41 -6.33 -1.64
C THR A 149 -26.27 -5.33 -1.55
N MET A 150 -26.23 -4.50 -0.51
CA MET A 150 -25.14 -3.53 -0.32
C MET A 150 -23.77 -4.19 -0.04
N ALA A 151 -23.77 -5.35 0.62
CA ALA A 151 -22.57 -6.14 0.83
C ALA A 151 -22.04 -6.77 -0.47
N ALA A 152 -22.93 -7.20 -1.37
CA ALA A 152 -22.60 -7.81 -2.66
C ALA A 152 -22.32 -6.81 -3.79
N ALA A 153 -22.77 -5.55 -3.64
CA ALA A 153 -22.63 -4.49 -4.63
C ALA A 153 -21.22 -4.29 -5.24
N PRO A 154 -20.08 -4.34 -4.50
CA PRO A 154 -18.77 -4.14 -5.11
C PRO A 154 -18.44 -5.23 -6.15
N PHE A 155 -18.87 -6.47 -5.93
CA PHE A 155 -18.68 -7.55 -6.90
C PHE A 155 -19.55 -7.33 -8.14
N LEU A 156 -20.78 -6.87 -7.96
CA LEU A 156 -21.69 -6.58 -9.05
C LEU A 156 -21.20 -5.40 -9.90
N VAL A 157 -20.78 -4.30 -9.27
CA VAL A 157 -20.18 -3.14 -9.98
C VAL A 157 -18.97 -3.58 -10.79
N ARG A 158 -18.06 -4.37 -10.20
CA ARG A 158 -16.88 -4.87 -10.91
C ARG A 158 -17.23 -5.82 -12.06
N ALA A 159 -18.25 -6.67 -11.88
CA ALA A 159 -18.70 -7.57 -12.94
C ALA A 159 -19.29 -6.78 -14.12
N LEU A 160 -20.15 -5.80 -13.84
CA LEU A 160 -20.74 -4.93 -14.86
C LEU A 160 -19.67 -4.17 -15.65
N ASP A 161 -18.70 -3.58 -14.96
CA ASP A 161 -17.57 -2.87 -15.58
C ASP A 161 -16.71 -3.79 -16.47
N ARG A 162 -16.41 -5.01 -16.00
CA ARG A 162 -15.68 -6.00 -16.80
C ARG A 162 -16.41 -6.43 -18.06
N HIS A 163 -17.74 -6.51 -18.02
CA HIS A 163 -18.57 -6.86 -19.18
C HIS A 163 -18.92 -5.64 -20.06
N GLY A 164 -18.39 -4.45 -19.77
CA GLY A 164 -18.61 -3.25 -20.58
C GLY A 164 -19.95 -2.55 -20.33
N TYR A 165 -20.70 -2.93 -19.30
CA TYR A 165 -21.93 -2.24 -18.88
C TYR A 165 -21.61 -1.00 -18.05
N GLU A 166 -20.88 -0.06 -18.66
CA GLU A 166 -20.30 1.11 -18.00
C GLU A 166 -21.34 1.99 -17.29
N LEU A 167 -22.45 2.30 -17.96
CA LEU A 167 -23.51 3.15 -17.39
C LEU A 167 -24.15 2.48 -16.16
N SER A 168 -24.47 1.19 -16.28
CA SER A 168 -25.07 0.42 -15.18
C SER A 168 -24.10 0.30 -14.00
N ALA A 169 -22.82 0.05 -14.27
CA ALA A 169 -21.78 0.02 -13.25
C ALA A 169 -21.70 1.36 -12.51
N GLN A 170 -21.74 2.49 -13.22
CA GLN A 170 -21.73 3.82 -12.60
C GLN A 170 -22.95 4.09 -11.73
N LEU A 171 -24.15 3.88 -12.27
CA LEU A 171 -25.40 4.15 -11.55
C LEU A 171 -25.48 3.33 -10.27
N LEU A 172 -24.99 2.09 -10.30
CA LEU A 172 -24.90 1.24 -9.11
C LEU A 172 -23.78 1.65 -8.15
N ALA A 173 -22.64 2.09 -8.68
CA ALA A 173 -21.46 2.41 -7.89
C ALA A 173 -21.68 3.60 -6.93
N TRP A 174 -22.39 4.66 -7.36
CA TRP A 174 -22.62 5.84 -6.52
C TRP A 174 -23.32 5.57 -5.18
N PRO A 175 -24.53 4.98 -5.15
CA PRO A 175 -25.21 4.69 -3.88
C PRO A 175 -24.41 3.70 -3.03
N PHE A 176 -23.77 2.71 -3.65
CA PHE A 176 -22.91 1.76 -2.96
C PHE A 176 -21.69 2.43 -2.30
N TYR A 177 -21.00 3.31 -3.01
CA TYR A 177 -19.83 3.99 -2.51
C TYR A 177 -20.14 4.93 -1.35
N PHE A 178 -21.25 5.65 -1.42
CA PHE A 178 -21.74 6.44 -0.28
C PHE A 178 -22.16 5.54 0.88
N TRP A 179 -22.82 4.41 0.60
CA TRP A 179 -23.15 3.42 1.63
C TRP A 179 -21.90 2.90 2.34
N MET A 180 -20.82 2.59 1.62
CA MET A 180 -19.58 2.10 2.23
C MET A 180 -18.97 3.11 3.21
N ALA A 181 -19.00 4.40 2.87
CA ALA A 181 -18.53 5.45 3.78
C ALA A 181 -19.45 5.66 4.97
N LEU A 182 -20.77 5.66 4.75
CA LEU A 182 -21.77 5.74 5.82
C LEU A 182 -21.64 4.57 6.78
N LEU A 183 -21.45 3.35 6.27
CA LEU A 183 -21.27 2.14 7.05
C LEU A 183 -20.04 2.25 7.95
N LEU A 184 -18.89 2.66 7.40
CA LEU A 184 -17.66 2.82 8.16
C LEU A 184 -17.85 3.82 9.32
N TRP A 185 -18.38 5.02 9.02
CA TRP A 185 -18.54 6.06 10.03
C TRP A 185 -19.63 5.74 11.05
N PHE A 186 -20.78 5.23 10.61
CA PHE A 186 -21.87 4.83 11.50
C PHE A 186 -21.40 3.77 12.49
N CYS A 187 -20.75 2.70 11.99
CA CYS A 187 -20.23 1.64 12.85
C CYS A 187 -19.14 2.15 13.80
N THR A 188 -18.27 3.04 13.34
CA THR A 188 -17.23 3.66 14.18
C THR A 188 -17.87 4.46 15.32
N LEU A 189 -18.81 5.35 15.02
CA LEU A 189 -19.47 6.20 16.01
C LEU A 189 -20.28 5.39 17.02
N MET A 190 -21.03 4.40 16.53
CA MET A 190 -21.76 3.46 17.40
C MET A 190 -20.82 2.69 18.32
N LEU A 191 -19.71 2.17 17.78
CA LEU A 191 -18.70 1.46 18.56
C LEU A 191 -18.08 2.36 19.63
N LEU A 192 -17.75 3.62 19.30
CA LEU A 192 -17.19 4.58 20.27
C LEU A 192 -18.19 4.88 21.41
N MET A 193 -19.47 5.03 21.10
CA MET A 193 -20.51 5.25 22.10
C MET A 193 -20.78 4.00 22.95
N ASP A 194 -20.70 2.81 22.36
CA ASP A 194 -20.79 1.54 23.10
C ASP A 194 -19.57 1.35 24.03
N LEU A 195 -18.36 1.69 23.56
CA LEU A 195 -17.13 1.68 24.33
C LEU A 195 -17.12 2.72 25.45
N TRP A 196 -17.77 3.87 25.26
CA TRP A 196 -18.01 4.86 26.34
C TRP A 196 -18.99 4.31 27.38
N ASN A 197 -20.11 3.73 26.93
CA ASN A 197 -21.15 3.24 27.81
C ASN A 197 -20.70 2.06 28.69
N LEU A 198 -19.73 1.26 28.24
CA LEU A 198 -19.23 0.10 28.98
C LEU A 198 -18.61 0.47 30.36
N PRO A 199 -17.56 1.31 30.46
CA PRO A 199 -16.99 1.72 31.74
C PRO A 199 -17.97 2.58 32.55
N VAL A 200 -18.78 3.43 31.91
CA VAL A 200 -19.78 4.26 32.61
C VAL A 200 -20.81 3.40 33.33
N ARG A 201 -21.32 2.34 32.69
CA ARG A 201 -22.23 1.38 33.35
C ARG A 201 -21.53 0.60 34.45
N ALA A 202 -20.27 0.24 34.28
CA ALA A 202 -19.50 -0.46 35.32
C ALA A 202 -19.29 0.43 36.55
N ALA A 203 -18.91 1.69 36.36
CA ALA A 203 -18.78 2.68 37.43
C ALA A 203 -20.13 2.99 38.09
N GLY A 204 -21.20 3.06 37.31
CA GLY A 204 -22.57 3.30 37.78
C GLY A 204 -23.15 2.19 38.69
N ARG A 205 -22.50 1.02 38.76
CA ARG A 205 -22.82 -0.02 39.76
C ARG A 205 -22.42 0.39 41.17
N TRP A 206 -21.33 1.15 41.30
CA TRP A 206 -20.74 1.56 42.57
C TRP A 206 -21.06 3.02 42.92
N LEU A 207 -21.16 3.88 41.90
CA LEU A 207 -21.37 5.32 42.05
C LEU A 207 -22.59 5.75 41.21
N PRO A 208 -23.78 5.91 41.84
CA PRO A 208 -25.03 6.18 41.12
C PRO A 208 -25.02 7.40 40.20
N LEU A 209 -24.17 8.40 40.49
CA LEU A 209 -24.00 9.61 39.68
C LEU A 209 -23.59 9.30 38.22
N PHE A 210 -22.86 8.20 37.97
CA PHE A 210 -22.43 7.82 36.62
C PHE A 210 -23.57 7.27 35.77
N LYS A 211 -24.71 6.87 36.35
CA LYS A 211 -25.85 6.35 35.57
C LYS A 211 -26.41 7.40 34.61
N GLY A 212 -26.37 8.68 34.97
CA GLY A 212 -26.82 9.78 34.12
C GLY A 212 -25.93 10.06 32.91
N LEU A 213 -24.70 9.54 32.89
CA LEU A 213 -23.75 9.72 31.77
C LEU A 213 -23.87 8.62 30.70
N VAL A 214 -24.73 7.62 30.91
CA VAL A 214 -25.01 6.58 29.92
C VAL A 214 -25.81 7.18 28.79
N ILE A 215 -25.28 7.10 27.57
CA ILE A 215 -25.97 7.56 26.37
C ILE A 215 -27.01 6.49 25.98
N PRO A 216 -28.32 6.81 25.93
CA PRO A 216 -29.34 5.85 25.54
C PRO A 216 -29.11 5.34 24.11
N HIS A 217 -29.33 4.04 23.87
CA HIS A 217 -29.01 3.42 22.57
C HIS A 217 -29.71 4.09 21.38
N ARG A 218 -30.98 4.52 21.54
CA ARG A 218 -31.71 5.26 20.50
C ARG A 218 -31.07 6.63 20.20
N VAL A 219 -30.59 7.32 21.23
CA VAL A 219 -29.87 8.61 21.06
C VAL A 219 -28.56 8.36 20.32
N SER A 220 -27.79 7.33 20.72
CA SER A 220 -26.58 6.93 19.99
C SER A 220 -26.86 6.64 18.52
N PHE A 221 -27.94 5.90 18.21
CA PHE A 221 -28.32 5.59 16.84
C PHE A 221 -28.56 6.85 16.00
N PHE A 222 -29.46 7.74 16.44
CA PHE A 222 -29.78 8.95 15.66
C PHE A 222 -28.62 9.92 15.59
N LEU A 223 -27.81 10.03 16.66
CA LEU A 223 -26.59 10.82 16.65
C LEU A 223 -25.57 10.25 15.64
N ALA A 224 -25.37 8.93 15.63
CA ALA A 224 -24.48 8.28 14.65
C ALA A 224 -24.97 8.51 13.22
N VAL A 225 -26.28 8.38 12.94
CA VAL A 225 -26.85 8.67 11.62
C VAL A 225 -26.60 10.13 11.22
N GLY A 226 -26.94 11.09 12.10
CA GLY A 226 -26.78 12.52 11.81
C GLY A 226 -25.32 12.92 11.56
N LEU A 227 -24.40 12.43 12.40
CA LEU A 227 -22.96 12.66 12.23
C LEU A 227 -22.42 11.97 10.98
N SER A 228 -22.82 10.72 10.69
CA SER A 228 -22.46 10.01 9.44
C SER A 228 -22.89 10.77 8.19
N LEU A 229 -24.11 11.28 8.14
CA LEU A 229 -24.60 12.07 7.02
C LEU A 229 -23.85 13.41 6.90
N THR A 230 -23.54 14.05 8.03
CA THR A 230 -22.76 15.29 8.07
C THR A 230 -21.33 15.06 7.57
N GLY A 231 -20.68 13.98 8.03
CA GLY A 231 -19.35 13.58 7.58
C GLY A 231 -19.29 13.19 6.11
N LEU A 232 -20.34 12.52 5.61
CA LEU A 232 -20.50 12.23 4.20
C LEU A 232 -20.47 13.51 3.36
N LEU A 233 -21.33 14.50 3.72
CA LEU A 233 -21.41 15.77 3.02
C LEU A 233 -20.08 16.54 3.09
N ALA A 234 -19.52 16.69 4.30
CA ALA A 234 -18.25 17.36 4.52
C ALA A 234 -17.11 16.70 3.72
N GLY A 235 -17.08 15.36 3.71
CA GLY A 235 -16.06 14.60 2.99
C GLY A 235 -16.19 14.72 1.47
N THR A 236 -17.41 14.77 0.93
CA THR A 236 -17.61 15.01 -0.51
C THR A 236 -17.20 16.42 -0.90
N VAL A 237 -17.47 17.42 -0.04
CA VAL A 237 -17.00 18.79 -0.27
C VAL A 237 -15.48 18.87 -0.26
N GLU A 238 -14.83 18.26 0.74
CA GLU A 238 -13.38 18.22 0.85
C GLU A 238 -12.72 17.50 -0.34
N ALA A 239 -13.31 16.40 -0.83
CA ALA A 239 -12.81 15.69 -2.01
C ALA A 239 -12.77 16.54 -3.29
N MET A 240 -13.56 17.61 -3.37
CA MET A 240 -13.56 18.53 -4.52
C MET A 240 -12.47 19.61 -4.42
N ASN A 241 -11.82 19.77 -3.25
CA ASN A 241 -10.91 20.86 -2.97
C ASN A 241 -9.45 20.39 -2.94
N ILE A 242 -8.85 20.25 -4.12
CA ILE A 242 -7.43 19.87 -4.27
C ILE A 242 -6.53 21.00 -3.76
N ARG A 243 -5.71 20.70 -2.76
CA ARG A 243 -4.76 21.67 -2.19
C ARG A 243 -3.43 21.58 -2.90
N VAL A 244 -2.84 22.74 -3.19
CA VAL A 244 -1.44 22.81 -3.65
C VAL A 244 -0.53 22.87 -2.42
N LYS A 245 0.38 21.91 -2.31
CA LYS A 245 1.45 21.94 -1.31
C LYS A 245 2.76 22.32 -1.97
N THR A 246 3.53 23.21 -1.35
CA THR A 246 4.85 23.57 -1.84
C THR A 246 5.91 22.98 -0.92
N VAL A 247 6.92 22.33 -1.50
CA VAL A 247 8.06 21.76 -0.78
C VAL A 247 9.33 22.32 -1.39
N HIS A 248 10.10 23.06 -0.58
CA HIS A 248 11.39 23.60 -0.98
C HIS A 248 12.49 22.64 -0.58
N LEU A 249 13.30 22.21 -1.55
CA LEU A 249 14.40 21.27 -1.37
C LEU A 249 15.72 21.93 -1.78
N PRO A 250 16.48 22.49 -0.82
CA PRO A 250 17.81 23.00 -1.11
C PRO A 250 18.75 21.82 -1.44
N THR A 251 19.55 21.97 -2.49
CA THR A 251 20.53 20.95 -2.88
C THR A 251 21.77 21.57 -3.52
N SER A 252 22.94 21.03 -3.17
CA SER A 252 24.22 21.40 -3.77
C SER A 252 24.47 20.77 -5.14
N LYS A 253 23.61 19.84 -5.55
CA LYS A 253 23.72 19.17 -6.86
C LYS A 253 23.16 20.01 -8.00
N ILE A 254 22.39 21.05 -7.69
CA ILE A 254 21.99 22.06 -8.66
C ILE A 254 22.99 23.22 -8.57
N PRO A 255 23.66 23.62 -9.67
CA PRO A 255 24.72 24.63 -9.61
C PRO A 255 24.25 25.95 -9.04
N ALA A 256 25.03 26.53 -8.13
CA ALA A 256 24.75 27.85 -7.57
C ALA A 256 24.59 28.90 -8.68
N GLY A 257 23.54 29.73 -8.58
CA GLY A 257 23.18 30.72 -9.60
C GLY A 257 22.23 30.22 -10.69
N SER A 258 21.94 28.91 -10.76
CA SER A 258 20.87 28.39 -11.64
C SER A 258 19.49 28.83 -11.15
N PRO A 259 18.48 28.99 -12.02
CA PRO A 259 17.10 29.16 -11.57
C PRO A 259 16.62 27.90 -10.84
N PRO A 260 15.74 28.02 -9.82
CA PRO A 260 15.11 26.86 -9.18
C PRO A 260 14.28 26.05 -10.18
N ILE A 261 14.28 24.72 -10.04
CA ILE A 261 13.48 23.83 -10.89
C ILE A 261 12.16 23.55 -10.18
N LYS A 262 11.05 23.89 -10.83
CA LYS A 262 9.69 23.66 -10.35
C LYS A 262 9.15 22.34 -10.90
N ILE A 263 8.86 21.39 -10.02
CA ILE A 263 8.37 20.07 -10.36
C ILE A 263 6.95 19.93 -9.82
N LEU A 264 5.96 19.76 -10.70
CA LEU A 264 4.60 19.43 -10.31
C LEU A 264 4.46 17.91 -10.20
N TYR A 265 4.31 17.41 -8.98
CA TYR A 265 4.05 16.01 -8.67
C TYR A 265 2.56 15.77 -8.40
N VAL A 266 1.98 14.84 -9.17
CA VAL A 266 0.58 14.44 -9.10
C VAL A 266 0.50 12.92 -9.01
N SER A 267 -0.32 12.40 -8.11
CA SER A 267 -0.50 10.96 -7.93
C SER A 267 -1.95 10.63 -7.60
N ASP A 268 -2.37 9.39 -7.81
CA ASP A 268 -3.65 8.83 -7.37
C ASP A 268 -4.85 9.68 -7.84
N VAL A 269 -4.91 9.96 -9.14
CA VAL A 269 -6.00 10.75 -9.75
C VAL A 269 -7.29 9.93 -9.86
N HIS A 270 -7.17 8.61 -10.06
CA HIS A 270 -8.27 7.68 -10.28
C HIS A 270 -9.31 8.19 -11.28
N LEU A 271 -8.89 8.29 -12.55
CA LEU A 271 -9.79 8.61 -13.64
C LEU A 271 -10.82 7.50 -13.81
N ASP A 272 -11.99 7.77 -13.26
CA ASP A 272 -13.16 6.92 -13.36
C ASP A 272 -14.29 7.58 -14.16
N ILE A 273 -15.35 6.79 -14.38
CA ILE A 273 -16.51 7.29 -15.08
C ILE A 273 -17.37 8.12 -14.12
N GLY A 274 -17.24 9.44 -14.26
CA GLY A 274 -18.09 10.44 -13.60
C GLY A 274 -17.36 11.40 -12.65
N ARG A 275 -16.18 11.05 -12.10
CA ARG A 275 -15.52 11.87 -11.06
C ARG A 275 -14.15 12.37 -11.46
N GLY A 276 -13.32 11.50 -12.06
CA GLY A 276 -11.96 11.84 -12.51
C GLY A 276 -11.90 13.06 -13.43
N ARG A 277 -12.99 13.30 -14.18
CA ARG A 277 -13.15 14.44 -15.11
C ARG A 277 -12.95 15.80 -14.44
N ARG A 278 -13.55 16.02 -13.26
CA ARG A 278 -13.47 17.29 -12.54
C ARG A 278 -12.09 17.47 -11.92
N THR A 279 -11.57 16.40 -11.31
CA THR A 279 -10.24 16.35 -10.70
C THR A 279 -9.17 16.71 -11.72
N MET A 280 -9.18 16.08 -12.90
CA MET A 280 -8.21 16.37 -13.96
C MET A 280 -8.31 17.81 -14.47
N LYS A 281 -9.52 18.34 -14.68
CA LYS A 281 -9.69 19.75 -15.06
C LYS A 281 -9.10 20.71 -14.02
N HIS A 282 -9.22 20.39 -12.73
CA HIS A 282 -8.64 21.18 -11.66
C HIS A 282 -7.11 21.06 -11.64
N ILE A 283 -6.56 19.85 -11.76
CA ILE A 283 -5.11 19.62 -11.88
C ILE A 283 -4.52 20.40 -13.05
N LEU A 284 -5.15 20.35 -14.23
CA LEU A 284 -4.69 21.10 -15.41
C LEU A 284 -4.75 22.61 -15.21
N ARG A 285 -5.72 23.12 -14.43
CA ARG A 285 -5.77 24.53 -14.04
C ARG A 285 -4.60 24.89 -13.14
N ILE A 286 -4.39 24.13 -12.07
CA ILE A 286 -3.25 24.28 -11.18
C ILE A 286 -1.93 24.26 -11.97
N ALA A 287 -1.78 23.30 -12.90
CA ALA A 287 -0.58 23.18 -13.73
C ALA A 287 -0.34 24.43 -14.61
N ARG A 288 -1.39 25.00 -15.21
CA ARG A 288 -1.29 26.25 -15.98
C ARG A 288 -0.92 27.44 -15.12
N ASP A 289 -1.45 27.52 -13.91
CA ASP A 289 -1.22 28.64 -12.99
C ASP A 289 0.19 28.59 -12.40
N LEU A 290 0.66 27.39 -12.04
CA LEU A 290 1.99 27.18 -11.44
C LEU A 290 3.14 27.22 -12.45
N LYS A 291 2.88 26.93 -13.73
CA LYS A 291 3.88 26.86 -14.82
C LYS A 291 5.13 26.07 -14.41
N PRO A 292 4.99 24.77 -14.08
CA PRO A 292 6.14 23.97 -13.66
C PRO A 292 7.08 23.68 -14.84
N ASP A 293 8.35 23.48 -14.51
CA ASP A 293 9.38 23.07 -15.47
C ASP A 293 9.28 21.59 -15.82
N LEU A 294 8.81 20.77 -14.87
CA LEU A 294 8.71 19.32 -14.99
C LEU A 294 7.38 18.83 -14.39
N PHE A 295 6.75 17.83 -15.01
CA PHE A 295 5.56 17.17 -14.46
C PHE A 295 5.83 15.70 -14.21
N LEU A 296 5.54 15.24 -12.99
CA LEU A 296 5.75 13.86 -12.57
C LEU A 296 4.43 13.22 -12.14
N SER A 297 4.09 12.07 -12.73
CA SER A 297 2.94 11.23 -12.36
C SER A 297 3.37 10.10 -11.44
N GLY A 298 2.76 10.00 -10.26
CA GLY A 298 3.05 8.98 -9.25
C GLY A 298 2.38 7.62 -9.44
N GLY A 299 1.53 7.45 -10.46
CA GLY A 299 0.72 6.25 -10.67
C GLY A 299 -0.72 6.40 -10.17
N ASP A 300 -1.54 5.37 -10.37
CA ASP A 300 -2.98 5.34 -10.07
C ASP A 300 -3.76 6.50 -10.72
N VAL A 301 -3.51 6.71 -12.01
CA VAL A 301 -4.19 7.69 -12.84
C VAL A 301 -5.44 7.12 -13.47
N VAL A 302 -5.46 5.85 -13.87
CA VAL A 302 -6.57 5.27 -14.64
C VAL A 302 -7.23 4.11 -13.91
N ASP A 303 -8.55 4.24 -13.65
CA ASP A 303 -9.35 3.21 -12.98
C ASP A 303 -10.36 2.51 -13.90
N THR A 304 -10.59 3.04 -15.12
CA THR A 304 -11.71 2.65 -15.98
C THR A 304 -11.32 2.53 -17.46
N ALA A 305 -12.25 2.06 -18.30
CA ALA A 305 -12.00 1.79 -19.71
C ALA A 305 -11.64 3.06 -20.53
N ALA A 306 -10.83 2.86 -21.58
CA ALA A 306 -10.17 3.92 -22.34
C ALA A 306 -11.09 4.93 -23.05
N ALA A 307 -12.33 4.56 -23.41
CA ALA A 307 -13.18 5.35 -24.29
C ALA A 307 -13.45 6.78 -23.76
N HIS A 308 -13.49 6.95 -22.43
CA HIS A 308 -13.77 8.23 -21.77
C HIS A 308 -12.52 9.07 -21.45
N LEU A 309 -11.33 8.48 -21.60
CA LEU A 309 -10.07 9.05 -21.16
C LEU A 309 -9.41 9.95 -22.22
N LYS A 310 -9.77 9.79 -23.49
CA LYS A 310 -9.17 10.50 -24.63
C LYS A 310 -9.11 12.02 -24.46
N PRO A 311 -10.21 12.73 -24.11
CA PRO A 311 -10.14 14.19 -23.94
C PRO A 311 -9.18 14.65 -22.84
N TYR A 312 -8.94 13.82 -21.82
CA TYR A 312 -8.01 14.14 -20.73
C TYR A 312 -6.57 13.91 -21.14
N ALA A 313 -6.31 12.83 -21.87
CA ALA A 313 -4.99 12.60 -22.43
C ALA A 313 -4.64 13.72 -23.42
N GLU A 314 -5.55 14.14 -24.30
CA GLU A 314 -5.34 15.26 -25.22
C GLU A 314 -5.08 16.58 -24.46
N ALA A 315 -5.80 16.85 -23.38
CA ALA A 315 -5.57 18.05 -22.58
C ALA A 315 -4.21 18.02 -21.84
N LEU A 316 -3.77 16.83 -21.38
CA LEU A 316 -2.43 16.64 -20.83
C LEU A 316 -1.35 16.75 -21.90
N GLU A 317 -1.61 16.25 -23.11
CA GLU A 317 -0.70 16.34 -24.26
C GLU A 317 -0.36 17.81 -24.59
N GLN A 318 -1.38 18.66 -24.61
CA GLN A 318 -1.26 20.10 -24.85
C GLN A 318 -0.47 20.83 -23.74
N PHE A 319 -0.47 20.28 -22.53
CA PHE A 319 0.37 20.78 -21.44
C PHE A 319 1.81 20.27 -21.61
N ARG A 320 2.71 21.16 -22.02
CA ARG A 320 4.11 20.85 -22.37
C ARG A 320 5.10 21.60 -21.48
N PRO A 321 5.35 21.12 -20.25
CA PRO A 321 6.40 21.67 -19.40
C PRO A 321 7.78 21.53 -20.07
N PRO A 322 8.69 22.52 -19.93
CA PRO A 322 9.98 22.56 -20.63
C PRO A 322 10.86 21.31 -20.49
N LEU A 323 10.89 20.69 -19.31
CA LEU A 323 11.68 19.50 -19.01
C LEU A 323 10.89 18.19 -19.20
N GLY A 324 9.66 18.27 -19.73
CA GLY A 324 8.87 17.09 -20.10
C GLY A 324 7.92 16.55 -19.01
N LYS A 325 7.28 15.43 -19.32
CA LYS A 325 6.31 14.74 -18.48
C LYS A 325 6.75 13.29 -18.29
N TYR A 326 6.89 12.84 -17.05
CA TYR A 326 7.31 11.48 -16.73
C TYR A 326 6.39 10.85 -15.71
N GLY A 327 6.33 9.52 -15.64
CA GLY A 327 5.50 8.84 -14.67
C GLY A 327 5.85 7.38 -14.44
N VAL A 328 5.17 6.76 -13.48
CA VAL A 328 5.22 5.33 -13.20
C VAL A 328 3.80 4.75 -13.13
N LEU A 329 3.69 3.43 -13.22
CA LEU A 329 2.43 2.72 -13.00
C LEU A 329 2.19 2.46 -11.52
N GLY A 330 0.97 2.70 -11.07
CA GLY A 330 0.48 2.30 -9.76
C GLY A 330 -0.22 0.93 -9.81
N ASN A 331 -0.82 0.53 -8.69
CA ASN A 331 -1.49 -0.77 -8.60
C ASN A 331 -2.84 -0.80 -9.32
N HIS A 332 -3.54 0.33 -9.43
CA HIS A 332 -4.84 0.39 -10.11
C HIS A 332 -4.73 0.14 -11.61
N GLU A 333 -3.64 0.59 -12.25
CA GLU A 333 -3.39 0.27 -13.66
C GLU A 333 -3.32 -1.25 -13.91
N TYR A 334 -2.76 -2.01 -12.96
CA TYR A 334 -2.73 -3.47 -13.01
C TYR A 334 -4.07 -4.13 -12.66
N TYR A 335 -4.83 -3.57 -11.71
CA TYR A 335 -6.12 -4.11 -11.27
C TYR A 335 -7.26 -3.86 -12.27
N ALA A 336 -7.18 -2.78 -13.01
CA ALA A 336 -8.11 -2.40 -14.05
C ALA A 336 -7.67 -3.02 -15.38
N ARG A 337 -7.11 -2.22 -16.29
CA ARG A 337 -6.64 -2.67 -17.60
C ARG A 337 -5.35 -1.94 -18.00
N LEU A 338 -4.23 -2.67 -17.90
CA LEU A 338 -2.89 -2.14 -18.15
C LEU A 338 -2.75 -1.58 -19.57
N THR A 339 -3.29 -2.26 -20.59
CA THR A 339 -3.18 -1.83 -21.99
C THR A 339 -3.76 -0.44 -22.22
N GLU A 340 -4.96 -0.19 -21.70
CA GLU A 340 -5.65 1.09 -21.76
C GLU A 340 -4.89 2.18 -21.01
N SER A 341 -4.30 1.83 -19.88
CA SER A 341 -3.48 2.74 -19.08
C SER A 341 -2.21 3.15 -19.85
N LEU A 342 -1.49 2.18 -20.43
CA LEU A 342 -0.32 2.44 -21.27
C LEU A 342 -0.67 3.34 -22.47
N ALA A 343 -1.82 3.08 -23.12
CA ALA A 343 -2.31 3.91 -24.21
C ALA A 343 -2.64 5.34 -23.76
N PHE A 344 -3.22 5.51 -22.57
CA PHE A 344 -3.48 6.82 -21.97
C PHE A 344 -2.19 7.61 -21.74
N TYR A 345 -1.20 7.02 -21.07
CA TYR A 345 0.09 7.66 -20.80
C TYR A 345 0.78 8.10 -22.10
N ARG A 346 0.80 7.23 -23.11
CA ARG A 346 1.35 7.54 -24.44
C ARG A 346 0.62 8.72 -25.09
N MET A 347 -0.71 8.70 -25.10
CA MET A 347 -1.52 9.78 -25.70
C MET A 347 -1.39 11.09 -24.93
N ALA A 348 -1.22 11.03 -23.60
CA ALA A 348 -0.99 12.19 -22.75
C ALA A 348 0.43 12.79 -22.91
N GLY A 349 1.30 12.13 -23.67
CA GLY A 349 2.71 12.51 -23.82
C GLY A 349 3.49 12.38 -22.51
N ILE A 350 3.10 11.47 -21.62
CA ILE A 350 3.82 11.17 -20.38
C ILE A 350 4.72 9.96 -20.64
N GLU A 351 6.03 10.14 -20.51
CA GLU A 351 6.99 9.06 -20.64
C GLU A 351 7.00 8.18 -19.38
N LEU A 352 6.68 6.90 -19.54
CA LEU A 352 6.69 5.95 -18.43
C LEU A 352 8.10 5.44 -18.15
N LEU A 353 8.51 5.57 -16.88
CA LEU A 353 9.76 5.04 -16.36
C LEU A 353 9.51 3.65 -15.75
N ARG A 354 9.98 2.60 -16.44
CA ARG A 354 9.72 1.20 -16.09
C ARG A 354 11.05 0.45 -16.01
N GLU A 355 11.64 0.40 -14.81
CA GLU A 355 13.06 0.02 -14.63
C GLU A 355 14.00 0.83 -15.55
N SER A 356 13.66 2.09 -15.78
CA SER A 356 14.37 2.98 -16.69
C SER A 356 14.66 4.33 -16.04
N VAL A 357 15.51 5.10 -16.72
CA VAL A 357 15.99 6.40 -16.26
C VAL A 357 15.83 7.45 -17.35
N ALA A 358 15.65 8.71 -16.94
CA ALA A 358 15.63 9.86 -17.84
C ALA A 358 16.49 10.99 -17.25
N LEU A 359 17.51 11.43 -17.99
CA LEU A 359 18.29 12.61 -17.63
C LEU A 359 17.58 13.84 -18.22
N VAL A 360 16.79 14.52 -17.38
CA VAL A 360 15.91 15.62 -17.83
C VAL A 360 16.56 17.00 -17.75
N HIS A 361 17.65 17.11 -17.00
CA HIS A 361 18.54 18.28 -16.95
C HIS A 361 19.96 17.79 -16.65
N SER A 362 21.00 18.60 -16.91
CA SER A 362 22.41 18.23 -16.69
C SER A 362 22.69 17.65 -15.29
N ASN A 363 21.91 18.06 -14.31
CA ASN A 363 22.04 17.69 -12.91
C ASN A 363 20.74 17.11 -12.30
N LEU A 364 19.76 16.69 -13.12
CA LEU A 364 18.52 16.09 -12.64
C LEU A 364 18.27 14.76 -13.35
N LEU A 365 18.34 13.67 -12.59
CA LEU A 365 18.11 12.32 -13.06
C LEU A 365 16.79 11.80 -12.48
N LEU A 366 15.93 11.28 -13.34
CA LEU A 366 14.73 10.56 -12.94
C LEU A 366 14.97 9.06 -13.07
N MET A 367 14.48 8.30 -12.11
CA MET A 367 14.40 6.85 -12.17
C MET A 367 12.97 6.42 -11.84
N GLY A 368 12.50 5.31 -12.40
CA GLY A 368 11.18 4.81 -12.07
C GLY A 368 11.05 3.31 -12.18
N VAL A 369 10.16 2.78 -11.35
CA VAL A 369 9.77 1.37 -11.31
C VAL A 369 8.25 1.26 -11.23
N ASP A 370 7.70 0.22 -11.84
CA ASP A 370 6.29 -0.13 -11.76
C ASP A 370 5.91 -0.61 -10.35
N ASP A 371 4.62 -0.54 -10.03
CA ASP A 371 4.06 -1.19 -8.85
C ASP A 371 4.18 -2.73 -8.91
N PRO A 372 4.51 -3.41 -7.78
CA PRO A 372 4.56 -4.87 -7.73
C PRO A 372 3.21 -5.56 -7.99
N ALA A 373 2.10 -4.82 -8.10
CA ALA A 373 0.78 -5.35 -8.40
C ALA A 373 0.69 -6.18 -9.69
N GLY A 374 1.59 -5.93 -10.65
CA GLY A 374 1.68 -6.74 -11.87
C GLY A 374 1.99 -8.22 -11.59
N SER A 375 2.74 -8.51 -10.53
CA SER A 375 3.00 -9.88 -10.08
C SER A 375 1.71 -10.63 -9.74
N TYR A 376 0.80 -10.00 -9.00
CA TYR A 376 -0.45 -10.63 -8.57
C TYR A 376 -1.45 -10.82 -9.70
N THR A 377 -1.42 -9.92 -10.68
CA THR A 377 -2.32 -9.92 -11.84
C THR A 377 -1.79 -10.72 -13.02
N ARG A 378 -0.56 -11.26 -12.91
CA ARG A 378 0.18 -11.98 -13.96
C ARG A 378 0.35 -11.16 -15.23
N GLN A 379 0.57 -9.86 -15.06
CA GLN A 379 0.82 -8.93 -16.15
C GLN A 379 2.31 -8.54 -16.15
N PRO A 380 2.88 -8.18 -17.32
CA PRO A 380 4.27 -7.73 -17.38
C PRO A 380 4.51 -6.49 -16.52
N TYR A 381 5.50 -6.57 -15.62
CA TYR A 381 5.85 -5.52 -14.68
C TYR A 381 7.36 -5.43 -14.46
N PHE A 382 7.82 -4.22 -14.16
CA PHE A 382 9.23 -3.88 -14.01
C PHE A 382 9.41 -3.14 -12.67
N SER A 383 9.65 -3.90 -11.58
CA SER A 383 9.69 -3.37 -10.20
C SER A 383 11.04 -3.54 -9.49
N ASP A 384 12.06 -4.07 -10.18
CA ASP A 384 13.39 -4.32 -9.61
C ASP A 384 14.24 -3.05 -9.59
N GLU A 385 14.27 -2.37 -8.44
CA GLU A 385 15.11 -1.20 -8.22
C GLU A 385 16.61 -1.50 -8.40
N SER A 386 17.06 -2.75 -8.21
CA SER A 386 18.48 -3.09 -8.34
C SER A 386 18.98 -2.97 -9.79
N ALA A 387 18.09 -3.13 -10.77
CA ALA A 387 18.37 -2.92 -12.19
C ALA A 387 18.80 -1.47 -12.50
N LEU A 388 18.41 -0.50 -11.65
CA LEU A 388 18.75 0.91 -11.80
C LEU A 388 20.15 1.26 -11.29
N SER A 389 20.82 0.35 -10.56
CA SER A 389 22.12 0.62 -9.91
C SER A 389 23.21 1.06 -10.88
N ARG A 390 23.17 0.54 -12.12
CA ARG A 390 24.11 0.89 -13.19
C ARG A 390 24.00 2.35 -13.66
N HIS A 391 22.87 3.01 -13.36
CA HIS A 391 22.58 4.38 -13.77
C HIS A 391 22.81 5.40 -12.65
N ARG A 392 23.32 4.96 -11.49
CA ARG A 392 23.58 5.84 -10.35
C ARG A 392 24.52 6.98 -10.75
N ASN A 393 24.08 8.22 -10.51
CA ASN A 393 24.90 9.41 -10.73
C ASN A 393 24.94 10.26 -9.46
N ARG A 394 26.10 10.32 -8.79
CA ARG A 394 26.26 11.10 -7.55
C ARG A 394 26.30 12.61 -7.78
N SER A 395 26.63 13.05 -9.00
CA SER A 395 26.74 14.46 -9.37
C SER A 395 25.40 15.06 -9.81
N ALA A 396 24.37 14.24 -10.02
CA ALA A 396 23.01 14.66 -10.32
C ALA A 396 22.09 14.45 -9.11
N PHE A 397 21.16 15.39 -8.90
CA PHE A 397 20.04 15.17 -8.00
C PHE A 397 19.15 14.09 -8.61
N THR A 398 18.95 13.00 -7.89
CA THR A 398 18.25 11.82 -8.42
C THR A 398 16.91 11.65 -7.72
N ILE A 399 15.83 11.64 -8.51
CA ILE A 399 14.47 11.40 -8.05
C ILE A 399 14.04 9.99 -8.48
N LEU A 400 13.64 9.15 -7.51
CA LEU A 400 13.01 7.87 -7.74
C LEU A 400 11.48 8.02 -7.68
N LEU A 401 10.81 7.76 -8.79
CA LEU A 401 9.36 7.58 -8.82
C LEU A 401 9.03 6.13 -8.47
N LYS A 402 8.24 5.96 -7.41
CA LYS A 402 7.76 4.65 -6.97
C LYS A 402 6.41 4.82 -6.30
N HIS A 403 5.39 4.16 -6.82
CA HIS A 403 4.01 4.40 -6.39
C HIS A 403 3.79 4.15 -4.88
N GLN A 404 4.20 2.99 -4.36
CA GLN A 404 4.10 2.68 -2.92
C GLN A 404 5.21 3.37 -2.10
N PRO A 405 4.88 3.95 -0.93
CA PRO A 405 5.87 4.55 -0.02
C PRO A 405 6.60 3.47 0.78
N ARG A 406 7.28 2.57 0.07
CA ARG A 406 8.16 1.55 0.66
C ARG A 406 9.58 1.83 0.20
N ILE A 407 10.50 1.84 1.15
CA ILE A 407 11.92 2.08 0.89
C ILE A 407 12.61 0.72 0.83
N SER A 408 13.29 0.44 -0.27
CA SER A 408 14.13 -0.75 -0.39
C SER A 408 15.51 -0.49 0.23
N ASP A 409 16.25 -1.56 0.54
CA ASP A 409 17.62 -1.42 1.06
C ASP A 409 18.55 -0.68 0.08
N ILE A 410 18.30 -0.81 -1.22
CA ILE A 410 19.15 -0.19 -2.26
C ILE A 410 18.73 1.25 -2.59
N ALA A 411 17.47 1.64 -2.34
CA ALA A 411 16.91 2.95 -2.69
C ALA A 411 17.78 4.13 -2.21
N SER A 412 18.28 4.04 -0.98
CA SER A 412 19.17 5.04 -0.35
C SER A 412 20.50 5.24 -1.08
N THR A 413 20.94 4.23 -1.83
CA THR A 413 22.14 4.32 -2.64
C THR A 413 21.84 4.83 -4.05
N LEU A 414 20.60 4.73 -4.50
CA LEU A 414 20.17 5.08 -5.85
C LEU A 414 19.77 6.55 -5.99
N CYS A 415 19.03 7.09 -5.02
CA CYS A 415 18.34 8.37 -5.15
C CYS A 415 18.51 9.29 -3.93
N ASP A 416 18.29 10.58 -4.15
CA ASP A 416 18.23 11.59 -3.08
C ASP A 416 16.80 11.76 -2.56
N LEU A 417 15.82 11.62 -3.46
CA LEU A 417 14.39 11.82 -3.20
C LEU A 417 13.58 10.68 -3.81
N GLN A 418 12.76 10.01 -3.00
CA GLN A 418 11.70 9.13 -3.48
C GLN A 418 10.36 9.87 -3.44
N LEU A 419 9.60 9.81 -4.53
CA LEU A 419 8.23 10.32 -4.60
C LEU A 419 7.24 9.15 -4.68
N SER A 420 6.29 9.12 -3.74
CA SER A 420 5.29 8.06 -3.62
C SER A 420 3.89 8.60 -3.34
N GLY A 421 2.88 7.80 -3.68
CA GLY A 421 1.45 8.05 -3.45
C GLY A 421 0.82 6.89 -2.68
N HIS A 422 -0.19 6.25 -3.27
CA HIS A 422 -0.84 4.99 -2.88
C HIS A 422 -1.72 5.03 -1.62
N THR A 423 -1.30 5.79 -0.60
CA THR A 423 -1.94 5.70 0.73
C THR A 423 -3.22 6.51 0.86
N HIS A 424 -3.41 7.51 -0.02
CA HIS A 424 -4.46 8.54 0.07
C HIS A 424 -4.52 9.29 1.42
N GLY A 425 -3.48 9.18 2.24
CA GLY A 425 -3.56 9.55 3.66
C GLY A 425 -4.68 8.85 4.42
N GLY A 426 -5.14 7.68 3.96
CA GLY A 426 -6.23 6.93 4.57
C GLY A 426 -7.64 7.28 4.12
N GLN A 427 -7.81 8.23 3.17
CA GLN A 427 -9.04 8.74 2.55
C GLN A 427 -10.21 9.09 3.47
N ILE A 428 -10.68 8.19 4.32
CA ILE A 428 -11.81 8.36 5.25
C ILE A 428 -11.36 7.96 6.65
N PHE A 429 -11.17 8.90 7.56
CA PHE A 429 -10.95 8.57 8.97
C PHE A 429 -12.11 7.70 9.50
N PRO A 430 -11.89 6.63 10.28
CA PRO A 430 -10.62 6.22 10.90
C PRO A 430 -9.78 5.23 10.08
N PHE A 431 -10.09 4.98 8.80
CA PHE A 431 -9.32 4.05 7.96
C PHE A 431 -7.83 4.44 7.85
N HIS A 432 -7.53 5.73 8.01
CA HIS A 432 -6.18 6.26 8.23
C HIS A 432 -5.36 5.49 9.28
N LEU A 433 -5.98 5.06 10.38
CA LEU A 433 -5.30 4.28 11.43
C LEU A 433 -4.83 2.92 10.91
N VAL A 434 -5.62 2.27 10.07
CA VAL A 434 -5.26 0.99 9.44
C VAL A 434 -4.15 1.19 8.42
N VAL A 435 -4.26 2.24 7.59
CA VAL A 435 -3.23 2.57 6.60
C VAL A 435 -1.88 2.85 7.27
N ARG A 436 -1.86 3.56 8.40
CA ARG A 436 -0.64 3.85 9.17
C ARG A 436 0.05 2.60 9.72
N LEU A 437 -0.71 1.54 10.02
CA LEU A 437 -0.14 0.26 10.44
C LEU A 437 0.54 -0.49 9.29
N LEU A 438 0.08 -0.29 8.06
CA LEU A 438 0.61 -0.94 6.85
C LEU A 438 1.71 -0.12 6.17
N TYR A 439 1.62 1.21 6.26
CA TYR A 439 2.53 2.17 5.68
C TYR A 439 2.93 3.18 6.78
N PRO A 440 4.14 3.04 7.35
CA PRO A 440 4.53 3.81 8.54
C PRO A 440 4.89 5.28 8.26
N TRP A 441 4.93 5.68 6.99
CA TRP A 441 5.32 7.03 6.58
C TRP A 441 4.12 7.96 6.49
N GLU A 442 4.24 9.13 7.10
CA GLU A 442 3.19 10.15 7.09
C GLU A 442 3.12 10.88 5.74
N PRO A 443 1.95 11.36 5.32
CA PRO A 443 1.85 12.23 4.14
C PRO A 443 2.67 13.51 4.30
N GLY A 444 3.49 13.84 3.31
CA GLY A 444 4.44 14.96 3.33
C GLY A 444 5.89 14.50 3.14
N LEU A 445 6.83 15.42 3.40
CA LEU A 445 8.26 15.15 3.32
C LEU A 445 8.76 14.48 4.61
N ASN A 446 9.39 13.31 4.45
CA ASN A 446 9.95 12.51 5.53
C ASN A 446 11.46 12.37 5.31
N ASN A 447 12.25 12.63 6.34
CA ASN A 447 13.67 12.29 6.34
C ASN A 447 13.84 10.88 6.93
N THR A 448 14.32 9.95 6.12
CA THR A 448 14.43 8.54 6.51
C THR A 448 15.79 8.21 7.13
N GLY A 449 16.67 9.21 7.22
CA GLY A 449 18.07 9.08 7.58
C GLY A 449 18.97 8.71 6.39
N SER A 450 18.42 8.10 5.34
CA SER A 450 19.17 7.59 4.20
C SER A 450 18.76 8.21 2.85
N LEU A 451 17.52 8.71 2.74
CA LEU A 451 17.00 9.48 1.61
C LEU A 451 15.85 10.38 2.07
N LEU A 452 15.41 11.30 1.21
CA LEU A 452 14.15 12.02 1.42
C LEU A 452 12.99 11.23 0.80
N LEU A 453 11.93 10.96 1.55
CA LEU A 453 10.71 10.34 1.05
C LEU A 453 9.58 11.36 1.09
N TYR A 454 8.99 11.67 -0.06
CA TYR A 454 7.75 12.43 -0.12
C TYR A 454 6.56 11.50 -0.36
N VAL A 455 5.56 11.54 0.52
CA VAL A 455 4.31 10.78 0.39
C VAL A 455 3.15 11.72 0.10
N SER A 456 2.61 11.64 -1.11
CA SER A 456 1.42 12.38 -1.52
C SER A 456 0.15 11.81 -0.86
N ARG A 457 -0.85 12.67 -0.58
CA ARG A 457 -2.21 12.19 -0.28
C ARG A 457 -2.98 11.89 -1.57
N GLY A 458 -2.44 12.24 -2.73
CA GLY A 458 -3.08 12.02 -4.02
C GLY A 458 -4.19 13.01 -4.30
N ALA A 459 -4.53 13.16 -5.57
CA ALA A 459 -5.44 14.19 -6.04
C ALA A 459 -6.91 13.72 -6.13
N GLY A 460 -7.15 12.43 -6.36
CA GLY A 460 -8.47 11.83 -6.60
C GLY A 460 -9.08 11.15 -5.39
N ALA A 461 -9.96 10.17 -5.59
CA ALA A 461 -10.44 9.28 -4.52
C ALA A 461 -10.70 7.90 -5.13
N TRP A 462 -10.37 6.84 -4.40
CA TRP A 462 -10.59 5.46 -4.85
C TRP A 462 -11.83 4.89 -4.15
N GLY A 463 -12.75 4.29 -4.90
CA GLY A 463 -14.02 3.81 -4.36
C GLY A 463 -14.94 4.95 -3.89
N PRO A 464 -15.15 5.17 -2.58
CA PRO A 464 -16.03 6.23 -2.10
C PRO A 464 -15.56 7.63 -2.50
N PRO A 465 -16.43 8.45 -3.12
CA PRO A 465 -16.05 9.76 -3.66
C PRO A 465 -16.09 10.85 -2.58
N LEU A 466 -15.41 10.60 -1.46
CA LEU A 466 -15.27 11.54 -0.36
C LEU A 466 -13.91 11.39 0.30
N ARG A 467 -13.47 12.48 0.92
CA ARG A 467 -12.22 12.56 1.67
C ARG A 467 -12.48 13.17 3.03
N LEU A 468 -12.29 12.43 4.11
CA LEU A 468 -12.63 12.86 5.45
C LEU A 468 -11.40 12.84 6.34
N LEU A 469 -10.98 14.03 6.76
CA LEU A 469 -9.70 14.27 7.46
C LEU A 469 -8.46 13.82 6.65
N ALA A 470 -8.59 13.71 5.33
CA ALA A 470 -7.51 13.33 4.41
C ALA A 470 -7.57 14.18 3.12
N PRO A 471 -7.36 15.50 3.22
CA PRO A 471 -7.57 16.43 2.10
C PRO A 471 -6.75 16.03 0.87
N PRO A 472 -7.31 16.09 -0.36
CA PRO A 472 -6.58 15.79 -1.58
C PRO A 472 -5.52 16.84 -1.86
N ASP A 473 -4.39 16.42 -2.44
CA ASP A 473 -3.31 17.33 -2.77
C ASP A 473 -2.62 17.03 -4.11
N VAL A 474 -2.00 18.08 -4.63
CA VAL A 474 -0.91 18.03 -5.61
C VAL A 474 0.26 18.81 -5.05
N THR A 475 1.47 18.45 -5.44
CA THR A 475 2.67 19.00 -4.81
C THR A 475 3.54 19.72 -5.82
N LEU A 476 3.87 20.98 -5.53
CA LEU A 476 4.93 21.72 -6.19
C LEU A 476 6.22 21.53 -5.41
N ILE A 477 7.14 20.75 -5.95
CA ILE A 477 8.48 20.58 -5.40
C ILE A 477 9.38 21.62 -6.09
N VAL A 478 10.09 22.41 -5.31
CA VAL A 478 11.03 23.42 -5.80
C VAL A 478 12.42 22.97 -5.42
N LEU A 479 13.22 22.55 -6.41
CA LEU A 479 14.63 22.26 -6.21
C LEU A 479 15.41 23.57 -6.25
N GLU A 480 15.98 23.95 -5.12
CA GLU A 480 16.69 25.21 -4.96
C GLU A 480 18.20 24.96 -4.98
N PRO A 481 18.96 25.70 -5.81
CA PRO A 481 20.40 25.66 -5.73
C PRO A 481 20.86 26.14 -4.36
N HIS A 482 21.65 25.33 -3.68
CA HIS A 482 22.29 25.68 -2.42
C HIS A 482 23.81 25.60 -2.59
N PRO A 483 24.59 26.56 -2.07
CA PRO A 483 26.04 26.42 -2.10
C PRO A 483 26.46 25.09 -1.45
N ALA A 484 27.36 24.35 -2.10
CA ALA A 484 28.01 23.23 -1.43
C ALA A 484 28.79 23.78 -0.22
N PRO A 485 28.68 23.14 0.97
CA PRO A 485 29.44 23.56 2.15
C PRO A 485 30.95 23.42 1.96
#